data_AF-A0A371NDT9-F1
#
_entry.id   AF-A0A371NDT9-F1
#
_cell.length_a   1.000
_cell.length_b   1.000
_cell.length_c   1.000
_cell.angle_alpha   90.00
_cell.angle_beta   90.00
_cell.angle_gamma   90.00
#
_symmetry.space_group_name_H-M   'P 1'
#
loop_
_entity.id
_entity.type
_entity.pdbx_description
1 polymer ?
#
loop_
_entity_poly.entity_id
_entity_poly.type
_entity_poly.pdbx_seq_one_letter_code
_entity_poly.pdbx_strand_id
1 'polypeptide(L)'
;MLLVNEKDLVVPGQVLAENEYFPGRGTFKEDNRICSSFVGLVSVRNKKINVIPLQSKYIPKRGDVVIGEITDIRFSMWGLDINSPYTGLLPASEVFGKDKRELESVFDIGDVLLLRVVDVDEVKKVKLGLKGRGLGKFRDGILVYITPTKVPRLIGKRGSMINMVKEKTHCDIVVGQNGVVWIKGEPDMERIAEKVVLMIDREAHTSGLTDRVRELLDRLTGVEPEIQVEESEGTEKPETPESEDFEEASDYSEDVEVSPESEDIEEVSDESEDLEVESEDVEEGTDTPAAEEDDGEAGDAEVKDENNSER
;
A
#
# COMPACT_ATOMS: atom_id res chain seq x y z
N MET A 1 -30.19 5.90 17.22
CA MET A 1 -30.08 7.35 16.95
C MET A 1 -28.62 7.77 16.86
N LEU A 2 -28.26 8.45 15.76
CA LEU A 2 -26.94 9.04 15.57
C LEU A 2 -26.92 10.44 16.22
N LEU A 3 -25.87 10.75 16.98
CA LEU A 3 -25.73 12.03 17.72
C LEU A 3 -24.72 12.99 17.09
N VAL A 4 -23.97 12.54 16.08
CA VAL A 4 -22.90 13.30 15.41
C VAL A 4 -23.06 13.25 13.89
N ASN A 5 -22.55 14.27 13.19
CA ASN A 5 -22.58 14.31 11.73
C ASN A 5 -21.29 13.73 11.11
N GLU A 6 -21.33 13.49 9.81
CA GLU A 6 -20.13 13.08 9.07
C GLU A 6 -19.09 14.21 9.06
N LYS A 7 -17.81 13.86 9.29
CA LYS A 7 -16.66 14.77 9.42
C LYS A 7 -16.68 15.69 10.65
N ASP A 8 -17.57 15.47 11.61
CA ASP A 8 -17.48 16.16 12.90
C ASP A 8 -16.19 15.77 13.63
N LEU A 9 -15.55 16.76 14.25
CA LEU A 9 -14.41 16.55 15.13
C LEU A 9 -14.91 16.03 16.48
N VAL A 10 -14.37 14.91 16.91
CA VAL A 10 -14.74 14.26 18.17
C VAL A 10 -13.53 14.03 19.06
N VAL A 11 -13.80 13.87 20.36
CA VAL A 11 -12.79 13.57 21.38
C VAL A 11 -13.05 12.20 22.02
N PRO A 12 -12.02 11.56 22.63
CA PRO A 12 -12.20 10.31 23.35
C PRO A 12 -13.29 10.41 24.43
N GLY A 13 -14.15 9.39 24.52
CA GLY A 13 -15.29 9.34 25.44
C GLY A 13 -16.56 10.03 24.94
N GLN A 14 -16.50 10.80 23.84
CA GLN A 14 -17.70 11.42 23.27
C GLN A 14 -18.63 10.36 22.68
N VAL A 15 -19.92 10.45 23.01
CA VAL A 15 -20.96 9.56 22.49
C VAL A 15 -21.29 9.94 21.04
N LEU A 16 -21.22 8.96 20.15
CA LEU A 16 -21.43 9.12 18.72
C LEU A 16 -22.83 8.65 18.30
N ALA A 17 -23.30 7.54 18.87
CA ALA A 17 -24.63 7.00 18.58
C ALA A 17 -25.14 6.09 19.70
N GLU A 18 -26.45 5.90 19.71
CA GLU A 18 -27.18 5.02 20.61
C GLU A 18 -28.03 4.05 19.78
N ASN A 19 -27.92 2.73 20.01
CA ASN A 19 -28.70 1.69 19.31
C ASN A 19 -28.61 1.68 17.75
N GLU A 20 -28.78 0.51 17.14
CA GLU A 20 -28.83 0.30 15.66
C GLU A 20 -27.54 0.59 14.84
N TYR A 21 -26.50 1.13 15.46
CA TYR A 21 -25.18 1.33 14.83
C TYR A 21 -24.18 0.30 15.33
N PHE A 22 -23.14 0.06 14.52
CA PHE A 22 -22.05 -0.85 14.83
C PHE A 22 -20.74 -0.08 15.10
N PRO A 23 -19.98 -0.47 16.13
CA PRO A 23 -18.67 0.12 16.37
C PRO A 23 -17.71 -0.25 15.24
N GLY A 24 -17.01 0.75 14.73
CA GLY A 24 -15.94 0.62 13.77
C GLY A 24 -14.59 0.98 14.37
N ARG A 25 -13.62 1.29 13.50
CA ARG A 25 -12.28 1.69 13.91
C ARG A 25 -12.33 2.98 14.73
N GLY A 26 -11.60 3.01 15.84
CA GLY A 26 -11.54 4.18 16.70
C GLY A 26 -12.79 4.46 17.51
N THR A 27 -13.65 3.45 17.66
CA THR A 27 -14.84 3.51 18.51
C THR A 27 -14.88 2.29 19.41
N PHE A 28 -15.56 2.41 20.54
CA PHE A 28 -15.86 1.31 21.44
C PHE A 28 -17.32 1.40 21.88
N LYS A 29 -17.85 0.28 22.37
CA LYS A 29 -19.23 0.21 22.85
C LYS A 29 -19.23 0.14 24.38
N GLU A 30 -19.99 1.03 25.01
CA GLU A 30 -20.14 1.13 26.46
C GLU A 30 -21.60 1.45 26.79
N ASP A 31 -22.24 0.66 27.66
CA ASP A 31 -23.66 0.80 28.04
C ASP A 31 -24.62 0.97 26.85
N ASN A 32 -24.40 0.19 25.79
CA ASN A 32 -25.21 0.25 24.56
C ASN A 32 -25.10 1.58 23.75
N ARG A 33 -24.12 2.41 24.11
CA ARG A 33 -23.70 3.61 23.40
C ARG A 33 -22.40 3.34 22.67
N ILE A 34 -22.20 4.00 21.53
CA ILE A 34 -20.93 3.97 20.80
C ILE A 34 -20.19 5.25 21.14
N CYS A 35 -19.00 5.11 21.68
CA CYS A 35 -18.14 6.21 22.10
C CYS A 35 -16.87 6.26 21.22
N SER A 36 -16.30 7.45 21.04
CA SER A 36 -15.01 7.61 20.37
C SER A 36 -13.85 7.18 21.27
N SER A 37 -12.88 6.45 20.72
CA SER A 37 -11.60 6.14 21.39
C SER A 37 -10.50 7.17 21.09
N PHE A 38 -10.69 8.04 20.08
CA PHE A 38 -9.65 8.92 19.56
C PHE A 38 -10.14 10.36 19.39
N VAL A 39 -9.17 11.28 19.28
CA VAL A 39 -9.43 12.60 18.70
C VAL A 39 -9.40 12.45 17.17
N GLY A 40 -10.50 12.74 16.49
CA GLY A 40 -10.61 12.43 15.07
C GLY A 40 -11.87 12.92 14.39
N LEU A 41 -11.97 12.63 13.09
CA LEU A 41 -13.12 12.95 12.27
C LEU A 41 -14.05 11.74 12.17
N VAL A 42 -15.34 11.96 12.37
CA VAL A 42 -16.36 10.92 12.25
C VAL A 42 -16.54 10.52 10.79
N SER A 43 -16.58 9.21 10.53
CA SER A 43 -16.96 8.65 9.23
C SER A 43 -17.99 7.55 9.43
N VAL A 44 -19.19 7.78 8.91
CA VAL A 44 -20.31 6.84 9.00
C VAL A 44 -20.49 6.16 7.65
N ARG A 45 -20.40 4.82 7.62
CA ARG A 45 -20.65 4.02 6.40
C ARG A 45 -21.41 2.74 6.76
N ASN A 46 -22.49 2.44 6.05
CA ASN A 46 -23.29 1.21 6.24
C ASN A 46 -23.65 0.92 7.71
N LYS A 47 -24.16 1.93 8.43
CA LYS A 47 -24.46 1.87 9.88
C LYS A 47 -23.25 1.56 10.78
N LYS A 48 -22.03 1.58 10.26
CA LYS A 48 -20.78 1.44 11.01
C LYS A 48 -20.14 2.81 11.21
N ILE A 49 -19.86 3.15 12.45
CA ILE A 49 -19.25 4.44 12.82
C ILE A 49 -17.77 4.23 13.02
N ASN A 50 -16.95 4.94 12.27
CA ASN A 50 -15.50 4.98 12.46
C ASN A 50 -15.09 6.39 12.88
N VAL A 51 -14.00 6.49 13.61
CA VAL A 51 -13.30 7.75 13.89
C VAL A 51 -11.94 7.66 13.22
N ILE A 52 -11.69 8.56 12.27
CA ILE A 52 -10.40 8.69 11.60
C ILE A 52 -9.53 9.56 12.50
N PRO A 53 -8.50 8.99 13.15
CA PRO A 53 -7.67 9.74 14.09
C PRO A 53 -6.88 10.83 13.36
N LEU A 54 -6.71 11.99 13.99
CA LEU A 54 -5.86 13.06 13.44
C LEU A 54 -4.38 12.68 13.46
N GLN A 55 -3.96 11.99 14.52
CA GLN A 55 -2.62 11.44 14.67
C GLN A 55 -2.72 10.00 15.15
N SER A 56 -2.05 9.08 14.45
CA SER A 56 -1.91 7.71 14.92
C SER A 56 -0.61 7.12 14.40
N LYS A 57 -0.11 6.11 15.13
CA LYS A 57 0.88 5.19 14.58
C LYS A 57 0.22 4.28 13.55
N TYR A 58 1.05 3.67 12.71
CA TYR A 58 0.60 2.67 11.76
C TYR A 58 0.16 1.41 12.51
N ILE A 59 -1.01 0.87 12.15
CA ILE A 59 -1.51 -0.40 12.66
C ILE A 59 -1.56 -1.37 11.48
N PRO A 60 -0.68 -2.39 11.46
CA PRO A 60 -0.55 -3.31 10.34
C PRO A 60 -1.83 -4.04 10.00
N LYS A 61 -2.08 -4.21 8.70
CA LYS A 61 -3.17 -5.06 8.18
C LYS A 61 -2.63 -5.96 7.09
N ARG A 62 -3.23 -7.14 6.99
CA ARG A 62 -2.98 -8.05 5.88
C ARG A 62 -3.16 -7.34 4.53
N GLY A 63 -2.18 -7.51 3.65
CA GLY A 63 -2.14 -6.92 2.32
C GLY A 63 -1.42 -5.57 2.22
N ASP A 64 -1.19 -4.89 3.34
CA ASP A 64 -0.50 -3.60 3.33
C ASP A 64 0.96 -3.77 2.84
N VAL A 65 1.39 -2.85 1.98
CA VAL A 65 2.80 -2.75 1.54
C VAL A 65 3.49 -1.71 2.42
N VAL A 66 4.61 -2.10 3.02
CA VAL A 66 5.33 -1.31 4.03
C VAL A 66 6.83 -1.32 3.76
N ILE A 67 7.51 -0.27 4.23
CA ILE A 67 8.97 -0.19 4.21
C ILE A 67 9.46 -0.45 5.62
N GLY A 68 10.38 -1.40 5.80
CA GLY A 68 10.93 -1.73 7.11
C GLY A 68 12.45 -1.84 7.09
N GLU A 69 13.06 -1.57 8.24
CA GLU A 69 14.51 -1.69 8.46
C GLU A 69 14.79 -2.91 9.34
N ILE A 70 15.81 -3.70 9.02
CA ILE A 70 16.19 -4.87 9.80
C ILE A 70 16.85 -4.43 11.10
N THR A 71 16.24 -4.81 12.21
CA THR A 71 16.72 -4.50 13.57
C THR A 71 17.50 -5.65 14.19
N ASP A 72 17.14 -6.89 13.85
CA ASP A 72 17.76 -8.09 14.42
C ASP A 72 17.65 -9.30 13.49
N ILE A 73 18.65 -10.17 13.57
CA ILE A 73 18.67 -11.46 12.85
C ILE A 73 18.54 -12.56 13.89
N ARG A 74 17.54 -13.44 13.71
CA ARG A 74 17.30 -14.61 14.56
C ARG A 74 17.52 -15.89 13.76
N PHE A 75 17.54 -17.03 14.45
CA PHE A 75 17.86 -18.34 13.87
C PHE A 75 17.14 -18.70 12.55
N SER A 76 15.92 -18.20 12.31
CA SER A 76 15.14 -18.51 11.09
C SER A 76 14.29 -17.35 10.57
N MET A 77 14.52 -16.14 11.07
CA MET A 77 13.74 -14.95 10.70
C MET A 77 14.53 -13.67 10.95
N TRP A 78 14.20 -12.64 10.19
CA TRP A 78 14.63 -11.27 10.46
C TRP A 78 13.53 -10.55 11.24
N GLY A 79 13.94 -9.80 12.26
CA GLY A 79 13.12 -8.80 12.94
C GLY A 79 13.29 -7.44 12.25
N LEU A 80 12.18 -6.75 12.03
CA LEU A 80 12.16 -5.48 11.33
C LEU A 80 11.34 -4.44 12.08
N ASP A 81 11.84 -3.20 12.12
CA ASP A 81 11.04 -2.04 12.45
C ASP A 81 10.24 -1.61 11.22
N ILE A 82 8.92 -1.60 11.36
CA ILE A 82 7.96 -1.18 10.33
C ILE A 82 7.25 0.11 10.73
N ASN A 83 7.85 0.95 11.59
CA ASN A 83 7.26 2.19 12.12
C ASN A 83 5.87 1.97 12.74
N SER A 84 5.74 0.87 13.47
CA SER A 84 4.51 0.46 14.14
C SER A 84 4.81 0.08 15.59
N PRO A 85 3.81 0.04 16.49
CA PRO A 85 4.03 -0.44 17.86
C PRO A 85 4.38 -1.93 17.91
N TYR A 86 4.24 -2.65 16.79
CA TYR A 86 4.55 -4.06 16.64
C TYR A 86 5.74 -4.26 15.70
N THR A 87 6.66 -5.14 16.09
CA THR A 87 7.79 -5.58 15.26
C THR A 87 7.29 -6.49 14.13
N GLY A 88 7.82 -6.30 12.93
CA GLY A 88 7.61 -7.18 11.80
C GLY A 88 8.57 -8.37 11.83
N LEU A 89 8.08 -9.55 11.49
CA LEU A 89 8.90 -10.76 11.38
C LEU A 89 8.87 -11.26 9.94
N LEU A 90 10.05 -11.35 9.31
CA LEU A 90 10.22 -11.93 7.99
C LEU A 90 10.83 -13.33 8.12
N PRO A 91 10.10 -14.41 7.85
CA PRO A 91 10.65 -15.76 7.87
C PRO A 91 11.60 -16.00 6.70
N ALA A 92 12.67 -16.77 6.93
CA ALA A 92 13.59 -17.20 5.87
C ALA A 92 12.90 -17.93 4.71
N SER A 93 11.81 -18.65 4.99
CA SER A 93 11.00 -19.36 3.99
C SER A 93 10.29 -18.44 2.99
N GLU A 94 10.08 -17.17 3.33
CA GLU A 94 9.53 -16.18 2.40
C GLU A 94 10.58 -15.64 1.42
N VAL A 95 11.87 -15.87 1.69
CA VAL A 95 13.01 -15.31 0.95
C VAL A 95 13.71 -16.36 0.10
N PHE A 96 14.03 -17.51 0.68
CA PHE A 96 14.85 -18.53 0.02
C PHE A 96 14.07 -19.65 -0.69
N GLY A 97 12.74 -19.70 -0.55
CA GLY A 97 11.97 -20.85 -1.01
C GLY A 97 12.41 -22.14 -0.31
N LYS A 98 12.79 -23.18 -1.08
CA LYS A 98 13.24 -24.49 -0.55
C LYS A 98 14.74 -24.55 -0.22
N ASP A 99 15.54 -23.59 -0.68
CA ASP A 99 16.99 -23.61 -0.47
C ASP A 99 17.33 -23.03 0.90
N LYS A 100 18.17 -23.72 1.67
CA LYS A 100 18.68 -23.17 2.94
C LYS A 100 20.00 -22.45 2.65
N ARG A 101 20.02 -21.12 2.70
CA ARG A 101 21.26 -20.34 2.77
C ARG A 101 21.35 -19.64 4.11
N GLU A 102 22.55 -19.20 4.46
CA GLU A 102 22.81 -18.41 5.67
C GLU A 102 22.06 -17.08 5.59
N LEU A 103 21.26 -16.75 6.62
CA LEU A 103 20.41 -15.57 6.65
C LEU A 103 21.21 -14.27 6.51
N GLU A 104 22.35 -14.20 7.22
CA GLU A 104 23.26 -13.05 7.23
C GLU A 104 23.84 -12.73 5.85
N SER A 105 23.91 -13.73 4.95
CA SER A 105 24.42 -13.51 3.58
C SER A 105 23.44 -12.75 2.68
N VAL A 106 22.16 -12.65 3.06
CA VAL A 106 21.13 -12.01 2.23
C VAL A 106 20.74 -10.64 2.72
N PHE A 107 20.44 -10.53 4.01
CA PHE A 107 20.14 -9.23 4.61
C PHE A 107 20.84 -9.08 5.95
N ASP A 108 21.40 -7.89 6.14
CA ASP A 108 22.12 -7.49 7.34
C ASP A 108 21.32 -6.44 8.14
N ILE A 109 21.73 -6.22 9.40
CA ILE A 109 21.15 -5.20 10.27
C ILE A 109 21.34 -3.81 9.63
N GLY A 110 20.28 -3.01 9.62
CA GLY A 110 20.22 -1.71 8.96
C GLY A 110 19.79 -1.76 7.49
N ASP A 111 19.62 -2.96 6.90
CA ASP A 111 19.07 -3.07 5.56
C ASP A 111 17.59 -2.66 5.53
N VAL A 112 17.21 -1.92 4.49
CA VAL A 112 15.84 -1.44 4.30
C VAL A 112 15.16 -2.22 3.18
N LEU A 113 13.96 -2.73 3.46
CA LEU A 113 13.21 -3.60 2.57
C LEU A 113 11.81 -3.06 2.30
N LEU A 114 11.33 -3.21 1.06
CA LEU A 114 9.91 -3.12 0.70
C LEU A 114 9.26 -4.49 0.87
N LEU A 115 8.25 -4.55 1.74
CA LEU A 115 7.63 -5.80 2.18
C LEU A 115 6.12 -5.71 2.08
N ARG A 116 5.46 -6.88 2.11
CA ARG A 116 4.02 -6.98 2.27
C ARG A 116 3.68 -7.67 3.59
N VAL A 117 2.66 -7.16 4.27
CA VAL A 117 2.08 -7.83 5.44
C VAL A 117 1.28 -9.04 4.94
N VAL A 118 1.80 -10.24 5.20
CA VAL A 118 1.17 -11.51 4.83
C VAL A 118 0.03 -11.83 5.77
N ASP A 119 0.28 -11.65 7.07
CA ASP A 119 -0.69 -11.95 8.11
C ASP A 119 -0.43 -11.16 9.40
N VAL A 120 -1.47 -10.99 10.22
CA VAL A 120 -1.38 -10.38 11.54
C VAL A 120 -2.16 -11.24 12.52
N ASP A 121 -1.44 -11.87 13.44
CA ASP A 121 -2.00 -12.79 14.44
C ASP A 121 -2.84 -12.05 15.49
N GLU A 122 -3.60 -12.79 16.30
CA GLU A 122 -4.46 -12.28 17.36
C GLU A 122 -3.67 -11.48 18.42
N VAL A 123 -2.43 -11.91 18.70
CA VAL A 123 -1.48 -11.23 19.59
C VAL A 123 -0.73 -10.09 18.89
N LYS A 124 -1.18 -9.66 17.70
CA LYS A 124 -0.59 -8.57 16.89
C LYS A 124 0.85 -8.80 16.45
N LYS A 125 1.27 -10.07 16.35
CA LYS A 125 2.52 -10.43 15.67
C LYS A 125 2.32 -10.28 14.17
N VAL A 126 3.22 -9.55 13.51
CA VAL A 126 3.10 -9.20 12.09
C VAL A 126 4.02 -10.09 11.29
N LYS A 127 3.44 -10.96 10.44
CA LYS A 127 4.20 -11.77 9.50
C LYS A 127 4.37 -10.99 8.19
N LEU A 128 5.62 -10.79 7.81
CA LEU A 128 6.02 -10.10 6.58
C LEU A 128 6.40 -11.12 5.49
N GLY A 129 6.35 -10.68 4.24
CA GLY A 129 6.78 -11.46 3.09
C GLY A 129 7.38 -10.59 2.00
N LEU A 130 8.27 -11.21 1.22
CA LEU A 130 8.93 -10.61 0.05
C LEU A 130 8.39 -11.12 -1.28
N LYS A 131 7.36 -11.97 -1.27
CA LYS A 131 6.73 -12.48 -2.50
C LYS A 131 5.83 -11.44 -3.13
N GLY A 132 6.22 -10.95 -4.31
CA GLY A 132 5.42 -10.03 -5.10
C GLY A 132 6.28 -9.13 -6.00
N ARG A 133 5.64 -8.49 -6.98
CA ARG A 133 6.32 -7.57 -7.89
C ARG A 133 6.82 -6.34 -7.13
N GLY A 134 8.10 -6.01 -7.30
CA GLY A 134 8.74 -4.82 -6.76
C GLY A 134 9.12 -4.89 -5.28
N LEU A 135 8.85 -6.00 -4.58
CA LEU A 135 9.29 -6.21 -3.21
C LEU A 135 10.78 -6.61 -3.18
N GLY A 136 11.50 -6.21 -2.14
CA GLY A 136 12.92 -6.50 -2.02
C GLY A 136 13.69 -5.42 -1.28
N LYS A 137 15.02 -5.53 -1.33
CA LYS A 137 15.94 -4.60 -0.69
C LYS A 137 16.09 -3.32 -1.49
N PHE A 138 15.98 -2.18 -0.80
CA PHE A 138 16.36 -0.90 -1.35
C PHE A 138 17.88 -0.75 -1.37
N ARG A 139 18.39 -0.13 -2.43
CA ARG A 139 19.81 0.23 -2.58
C ARG A 139 19.90 1.75 -2.65
N ASP A 140 20.60 2.34 -1.70
CA ASP A 140 20.78 3.79 -1.58
C ASP A 140 19.45 4.56 -1.46
N GLY A 141 19.52 5.89 -1.55
CA GLY A 141 18.40 6.80 -1.37
C GLY A 141 18.20 7.20 0.09
N ILE A 142 17.13 7.96 0.33
CA ILE A 142 16.77 8.50 1.64
C ILE A 142 15.42 7.98 2.10
N LEU A 143 15.27 7.89 3.43
CA LEU A 143 14.01 7.56 4.08
C LEU A 143 13.41 8.81 4.72
N VAL A 144 12.15 9.07 4.39
CA VAL A 144 11.36 10.18 4.93
C VAL A 144 10.17 9.60 5.69
N TYR A 145 10.02 10.04 6.94
CA TYR A 145 8.96 9.57 7.82
C TYR A 145 7.81 10.60 7.85
N ILE A 146 6.61 10.14 7.54
CA ILE A 146 5.37 10.91 7.59
C ILE A 146 4.36 10.23 8.50
N THR A 147 3.33 10.99 8.88
CA THR A 147 2.22 10.45 9.68
C THR A 147 1.42 9.46 8.81
N PRO A 148 1.23 8.19 9.22
CA PRO A 148 0.52 7.19 8.43
C PRO A 148 -0.89 7.62 8.00
N THR A 149 -1.59 8.41 8.82
CA THR A 149 -2.92 8.95 8.51
C THR A 149 -2.92 9.90 7.30
N LYS A 150 -1.76 10.48 6.96
CA LYS A 150 -1.58 11.44 5.86
C LYS A 150 -1.02 10.79 4.58
N VAL A 151 -0.66 9.50 4.61
CA VAL A 151 -0.19 8.75 3.43
C VAL A 151 -1.17 8.85 2.23
N PRO A 152 -2.50 8.66 2.40
CA PRO A 152 -3.42 8.81 1.28
C PRO A 152 -3.43 10.21 0.68
N ARG A 153 -3.15 11.23 1.49
CA ARG A 153 -3.05 12.63 1.04
C ARG A 153 -1.79 12.85 0.20
N LEU A 154 -0.66 12.27 0.59
CA LEU A 154 0.58 12.31 -0.19
C LEU A 154 0.44 11.64 -1.57
N ILE A 155 -0.22 10.48 -1.62
CA ILE A 155 -0.49 9.80 -2.90
C ILE A 155 -1.42 10.66 -3.76
N GLY A 156 -2.43 11.28 -3.14
CA GLY A 156 -3.45 12.07 -3.82
C GLY A 156 -4.47 11.19 -4.55
N LYS A 157 -5.49 11.85 -5.16
CA LYS A 157 -6.53 11.14 -5.91
C LYS A 157 -5.90 10.42 -7.10
N ARG A 158 -6.07 9.10 -7.18
CA ARG A 158 -5.47 8.22 -8.23
C ARG A 158 -3.95 8.38 -8.40
N GLY A 159 -3.22 8.77 -7.35
CA GLY A 159 -1.77 8.95 -7.46
C GLY A 159 -1.32 10.28 -8.08
N SER A 160 -2.22 11.23 -8.34
CA SER A 160 -1.89 12.49 -9.03
C SER A 160 -0.79 13.30 -8.33
N MET A 161 -0.78 13.33 -6.99
CA MET A 161 0.19 14.15 -6.25
C MET A 161 1.57 13.51 -6.27
N ILE A 162 1.65 12.19 -6.04
CA ILE A 162 2.94 11.50 -6.05
C ILE A 162 3.55 11.44 -7.46
N ASN A 163 2.72 11.25 -8.50
CA ASN A 163 3.21 11.23 -9.88
C ASN A 163 3.74 12.60 -10.31
N MET A 164 3.08 13.69 -9.92
CA MET A 164 3.58 15.04 -10.16
C MET A 164 4.96 15.28 -9.54
N VAL A 165 5.17 14.84 -8.29
CA VAL A 165 6.48 14.97 -7.63
C VAL A 165 7.52 14.14 -8.41
N LYS A 166 7.21 12.89 -8.75
CA LYS A 166 8.11 12.02 -9.52
C LYS A 166 8.47 12.60 -10.88
N GLU A 167 7.51 13.15 -11.61
CA GLU A 167 7.71 13.75 -12.93
C GLU A 167 8.59 14.99 -12.86
N LYS A 168 8.39 15.84 -11.84
CA LYS A 168 9.15 17.09 -11.68
C LYS A 168 10.55 16.89 -11.10
N THR A 169 10.73 15.92 -10.19
CA THR A 169 12.04 15.67 -9.55
C THR A 169 12.82 14.54 -10.20
N HIS A 170 12.21 13.80 -11.15
CA HIS A 170 12.76 12.58 -11.77
C HIS A 170 13.27 11.56 -10.74
N CYS A 171 12.68 11.53 -9.54
CA CYS A 171 13.05 10.60 -8.48
C CYS A 171 12.15 9.37 -8.47
N ASP A 172 12.73 8.23 -8.13
CA ASP A 172 12.00 7.03 -7.74
C ASP A 172 11.49 7.18 -6.32
N ILE A 173 10.16 7.28 -6.18
CA ILE A 173 9.51 7.41 -4.87
C ILE A 173 8.61 6.22 -4.60
N VAL A 174 8.81 5.56 -3.47
CA VAL A 174 7.99 4.45 -2.98
C VAL A 174 7.40 4.82 -1.63
N VAL A 175 6.08 4.70 -1.49
CA VAL A 175 5.35 5.09 -0.29
C VAL A 175 4.79 3.85 0.39
N GLY A 176 5.26 3.56 1.61
CA GLY A 176 4.69 2.52 2.46
C GLY A 176 3.44 2.99 3.20
N GLN A 177 2.48 2.08 3.43
CA GLN A 177 1.28 2.35 4.24
C GLN A 177 1.62 2.70 5.70
N ASN A 178 2.83 2.34 6.14
CA ASN A 178 3.36 2.67 7.44
C ASN A 178 3.92 4.10 7.57
N GLY A 179 3.72 4.94 6.56
CA GLY A 179 4.19 6.32 6.57
C GLY A 179 5.70 6.45 6.40
N VAL A 180 6.38 5.40 5.95
CA VAL A 180 7.78 5.47 5.55
C VAL A 180 7.82 5.61 4.04
N VAL A 181 8.54 6.63 3.56
CA VAL A 181 8.68 6.95 2.15
C VAL A 181 10.15 6.80 1.79
N TRP A 182 10.44 5.99 0.78
CA TRP A 182 11.77 5.89 0.21
C TRP A 182 11.85 6.72 -1.05
N ILE A 183 12.93 7.50 -1.17
CA ILE A 183 13.18 8.40 -2.29
C ILE A 183 14.59 8.12 -2.79
N LYS A 184 14.74 7.91 -4.09
CA LYS A 184 16.03 7.78 -4.76
C LYS A 184 16.08 8.61 -6.03
N GLY A 185 17.19 9.31 -6.25
CA GLY A 185 17.41 10.15 -7.42
C GLY A 185 18.76 10.84 -7.37
N GLU A 186 18.87 12.00 -8.02
CA GLU A 186 20.03 12.86 -7.85
C GLU A 186 20.04 13.49 -6.44
N PRO A 187 21.20 13.65 -5.78
CA PRO A 187 21.26 14.11 -4.38
C PRO A 187 20.53 15.44 -4.09
N ASP A 188 20.50 16.35 -5.06
CA ASP A 188 19.81 17.63 -4.90
C ASP A 188 18.29 17.48 -5.08
N MET A 189 17.86 16.64 -6.01
CA MET A 189 16.45 16.31 -6.23
C MET A 189 15.87 15.49 -5.08
N GLU A 190 16.63 14.56 -4.49
CA GLU A 190 16.24 13.82 -3.29
C GLU A 190 15.89 14.77 -2.14
N ARG A 191 16.72 15.79 -1.91
CA ARG A 191 16.49 16.83 -0.88
C ARG A 191 15.27 17.69 -1.19
N ILE A 192 15.02 18.01 -2.46
CA ILE A 192 13.83 18.75 -2.86
C ILE A 192 12.58 17.90 -2.61
N ALA A 193 12.59 16.64 -3.03
CA ALA A 193 11.49 15.70 -2.82
C ALA A 193 11.21 15.48 -1.33
N GLU A 194 12.25 15.34 -0.49
CA GLU A 194 12.12 15.27 0.97
C GLU A 194 11.37 16.49 1.52
N LYS A 195 11.80 17.70 1.16
CA LYS A 195 11.15 18.94 1.62
C LYS A 195 9.68 19.01 1.22
N VAL A 196 9.36 18.59 -0.01
CA VAL A 196 7.98 18.56 -0.51
C VAL A 196 7.13 17.55 0.25
N VAL A 197 7.64 16.34 0.48
CA VAL A 197 6.95 15.31 1.27
C VAL A 197 6.67 15.79 2.70
N LEU A 198 7.65 16.45 3.34
CA LEU A 198 7.48 17.03 4.68
C LEU A 198 6.50 18.21 4.71
N MET A 199 6.49 19.04 3.67
CA MET A 199 5.50 20.12 3.54
C MET A 199 4.08 19.53 3.42
N ILE A 200 3.91 18.48 2.63
CA ILE A 200 2.62 17.80 2.47
C ILE A 200 2.15 17.18 3.79
N ASP A 201 3.05 16.58 4.58
CA ASP A 201 2.69 16.08 5.92
C ASP A 201 2.19 17.21 6.82
N ARG A 202 2.88 18.36 6.86
CA ARG A 202 2.49 19.49 7.71
C ARG A 202 1.16 20.11 7.29
N GLU A 203 0.92 20.22 6.00
CA GLU A 203 -0.18 21.00 5.44
C GLU A 203 -1.34 20.16 4.89
N ALA A 204 -1.38 18.86 5.19
CA ALA A 204 -2.39 17.91 4.67
C ALA A 204 -3.86 18.34 4.89
N HIS A 205 -4.13 19.17 5.90
CA HIS A 205 -5.46 19.66 6.26
C HIS A 205 -5.93 20.88 5.45
N THR A 206 -5.04 21.49 4.66
CA THR A 206 -5.34 22.69 3.87
C THR A 206 -5.94 22.35 2.50
N SER A 207 -6.76 23.25 1.95
CA SER A 207 -7.17 23.23 0.54
C SER A 207 -6.07 23.80 -0.37
N GLY A 208 -6.11 23.48 -1.66
CA GLY A 208 -5.15 24.03 -2.65
C GLY A 208 -3.69 23.57 -2.45
N LEU A 209 -3.45 22.50 -1.69
CA LEU A 209 -2.09 22.01 -1.43
C LEU A 209 -1.36 21.61 -2.73
N THR A 210 -2.07 21.00 -3.68
CA THR A 210 -1.49 20.54 -4.94
C THR A 210 -0.85 21.69 -5.73
N ASP A 211 -1.54 22.83 -5.83
CA ASP A 211 -1.04 23.97 -6.61
C ASP A 211 0.16 24.63 -5.92
N ARG A 212 0.15 24.70 -4.59
CA ARG A 212 1.29 25.21 -3.81
C ARG A 212 2.52 24.30 -3.89
N VAL A 213 2.30 22.98 -3.92
CA VAL A 213 3.39 22.01 -4.15
C VAL A 213 3.95 22.15 -5.55
N ARG A 214 3.09 22.34 -6.57
CA ARG A 214 3.54 22.58 -7.95
C ARG A 214 4.39 23.83 -8.05
N GLU A 215 3.92 24.96 -7.51
CA GLU A 215 4.65 26.23 -7.52
C GLU A 215 6.01 26.11 -6.80
N LEU A 216 6.06 25.37 -5.68
CA LEU A 216 7.31 25.12 -4.96
C LEU A 216 8.28 24.28 -5.79
N LEU A 217 7.78 23.24 -6.46
CA LEU A 217 8.58 22.38 -7.33
C LEU A 217 9.15 23.19 -8.50
N ASP A 218 8.32 23.95 -9.21
CA ASP A 218 8.75 24.76 -10.36
C ASP A 218 9.84 25.77 -9.96
N ARG A 219 9.68 26.41 -8.80
CA ARG A 219 10.69 27.34 -8.26
C ARG A 219 12.02 26.66 -7.93
N LEU A 220 11.99 25.43 -7.44
CA LEU A 220 13.19 24.71 -6.99
C LEU A 220 13.87 23.92 -8.12
N THR A 221 13.12 23.44 -9.10
CA THR A 221 13.64 22.72 -10.27
C THR A 221 14.01 23.66 -11.42
N GLY A 222 13.64 24.94 -11.34
CA GLY A 222 13.99 25.95 -12.34
C GLY A 222 13.25 25.80 -13.66
N VAL A 223 12.17 25.01 -13.67
CA VAL A 223 11.29 24.84 -14.83
C VAL A 223 10.22 25.92 -14.77
N GLU A 224 10.32 26.93 -15.64
CA GLU A 224 9.25 27.91 -15.81
C GLU A 224 7.94 27.19 -16.18
N PRO A 225 6.80 27.58 -15.61
CA PRO A 225 5.55 26.89 -15.87
C PRO A 225 5.16 27.04 -17.35
N GLU A 226 4.96 25.92 -18.04
CA GLU A 226 4.22 25.88 -19.29
C GLU A 226 2.79 26.37 -18.98
N ILE A 227 2.49 27.60 -19.39
CA ILE A 227 1.14 28.15 -19.30
C ILE A 227 0.28 27.36 -20.30
N GLN A 228 -0.59 26.49 -19.78
CA GLN A 228 -1.69 25.96 -20.56
C GLN A 228 -2.70 27.08 -20.76
N VAL A 229 -2.69 27.68 -21.95
CA VAL A 229 -3.73 28.61 -22.37
C VAL A 229 -4.98 27.78 -22.59
N GLU A 230 -5.92 27.83 -21.65
CA GLU A 230 -7.29 27.40 -21.93
C GLU A 230 -7.89 28.43 -22.90
N GLU A 231 -8.07 28.02 -24.16
CA GLU A 231 -8.90 28.76 -25.11
C GLU A 231 -10.33 28.74 -24.58
N SER A 232 -10.75 29.84 -23.95
CA SER A 232 -12.14 30.10 -23.66
C SER A 232 -12.87 30.38 -24.98
N GLU A 233 -13.61 29.40 -25.48
CA GLU A 233 -14.62 29.63 -26.50
C GLU A 233 -15.66 30.64 -25.99
N GLY A 234 -15.80 31.74 -26.72
CA GLY A 234 -16.86 32.70 -26.53
C GLY A 234 -16.43 34.08 -26.97
N THR A 235 -16.77 34.44 -28.21
CA THR A 235 -17.53 35.66 -28.52
C THR A 235 -17.81 35.76 -30.03
N GLU A 236 -19.10 35.71 -30.33
CA GLU A 236 -19.85 36.48 -31.33
C GLU A 236 -19.33 36.58 -32.77
N LYS A 237 -20.10 35.98 -33.68
CA LYS A 237 -20.16 36.33 -35.11
C LYS A 237 -20.50 37.81 -35.29
N PRO A 238 -19.94 38.43 -36.34
CA PRO A 238 -20.74 39.28 -37.21
C PRO A 238 -20.78 38.72 -38.64
N GLU A 239 -21.97 38.78 -39.22
CA GLU A 239 -22.29 38.54 -40.62
C GLU A 239 -21.64 39.61 -41.51
N THR A 240 -21.29 39.26 -42.76
CA THR A 240 -21.55 40.02 -44.00
C THR A 240 -21.03 39.26 -45.23
N PRO A 241 -21.53 39.57 -46.45
CA PRO A 241 -22.08 38.57 -47.35
C PRO A 241 -21.20 38.23 -48.57
N GLU A 242 -21.70 37.23 -49.29
CA GLU A 242 -21.30 36.71 -50.60
C GLU A 242 -21.02 37.80 -51.65
N SER A 243 -19.99 37.56 -52.46
CA SER A 243 -19.99 37.92 -53.88
C SER A 243 -19.05 36.99 -54.67
N GLU A 244 -19.70 36.14 -55.45
CA GLU A 244 -19.49 35.86 -56.88
C GLU A 244 -18.13 35.37 -57.41
N ASP A 245 -18.25 34.24 -58.09
CA ASP A 245 -17.28 33.49 -58.87
C ASP A 245 -16.52 34.32 -59.91
N PHE A 246 -15.24 33.97 -60.12
CA PHE A 246 -14.64 34.04 -61.45
C PHE A 246 -13.67 32.88 -61.68
N GLU A 247 -13.85 32.32 -62.86
CA GLU A 247 -13.18 31.21 -63.52
C GLU A 247 -11.66 31.42 -63.65
N GLU A 248 -10.88 30.35 -63.78
CA GLU A 248 -10.39 29.90 -65.09
C GLU A 248 -9.32 28.80 -64.96
N ALA A 249 -9.39 27.85 -65.88
CA ALA A 249 -8.55 26.66 -66.01
C ALA A 249 -7.36 26.90 -66.95
N SER A 250 -6.27 26.17 -66.75
CA SER A 250 -5.43 25.55 -67.81
C SER A 250 -4.25 24.84 -67.12
N ASP A 251 -4.18 23.51 -67.16
CA ASP A 251 -3.62 22.68 -68.24
C ASP A 251 -2.09 22.66 -68.20
N TYR A 252 -1.51 21.48 -67.94
CA TYR A 252 -0.38 20.86 -68.65
C TYR A 252 0.04 19.55 -67.96
N SER A 253 0.21 18.53 -68.80
CA SER A 253 0.42 17.11 -68.55
C SER A 253 1.89 16.68 -68.44
N GLU A 254 2.09 15.37 -68.19
CA GLU A 254 3.28 14.51 -68.46
C GLU A 254 4.50 14.70 -67.53
N ASP A 255 5.22 13.69 -67.03
CA ASP A 255 5.21 12.23 -67.20
C ASP A 255 6.03 11.55 -66.06
N VAL A 256 5.58 10.33 -65.70
CA VAL A 256 6.31 9.05 -65.47
C VAL A 256 7.75 9.05 -64.92
N GLU A 257 7.98 8.33 -63.81
CA GLU A 257 8.86 7.13 -63.69
C GLU A 257 8.70 6.48 -62.29
N VAL A 258 8.00 5.34 -62.17
CA VAL A 258 8.42 3.91 -62.19
C VAL A 258 8.89 3.36 -60.83
N SER A 259 7.97 2.55 -60.29
CA SER A 259 8.06 1.29 -59.51
C SER A 259 8.88 1.14 -58.21
N PRO A 260 8.23 0.64 -57.13
CA PRO A 260 8.84 -0.08 -56.02
C PRO A 260 8.80 -1.62 -56.24
N GLU A 261 9.85 -2.32 -55.79
CA GLU A 261 9.80 -3.76 -55.46
C GLU A 261 9.54 -3.84 -53.94
N SER A 262 8.38 -4.37 -53.48
CA SER A 262 8.07 -5.79 -53.23
C SER A 262 9.03 -6.39 -52.18
N GLU A 263 8.62 -7.07 -51.11
CA GLU A 263 7.59 -8.11 -50.90
C GLU A 263 7.29 -8.09 -49.38
N ASP A 264 6.04 -8.04 -48.93
CA ASP A 264 5.10 -9.17 -48.72
C ASP A 264 5.52 -10.07 -47.52
N ILE A 265 4.67 -10.59 -46.64
CA ILE A 265 3.21 -10.57 -46.45
C ILE A 265 2.93 -11.28 -45.10
N GLU A 266 1.86 -10.83 -44.43
CA GLU A 266 0.87 -11.54 -43.58
C GLU A 266 1.32 -12.40 -42.39
N GLU A 267 0.85 -12.13 -41.17
CA GLU A 267 -0.51 -12.43 -40.64
C GLU A 267 -0.92 -13.90 -40.80
N VAL A 268 -0.98 -14.64 -39.68
CA VAL A 268 -2.04 -15.62 -39.45
C VAL A 268 -2.44 -15.61 -37.97
N SER A 269 -3.75 -15.63 -37.79
CA SER A 269 -4.61 -15.71 -36.61
C SER A 269 -4.54 -17.02 -35.81
N ASP A 270 -5.04 -16.92 -34.56
CA ASP A 270 -5.78 -17.90 -33.75
C ASP A 270 -5.23 -19.34 -33.57
N GLU A 271 -5.07 -19.76 -32.31
CA GLU A 271 -6.06 -20.66 -31.67
C GLU A 271 -5.72 -20.90 -30.19
N SER A 272 -6.79 -21.05 -29.42
CA SER A 272 -6.88 -21.44 -28.01
C SER A 272 -6.46 -22.89 -27.79
N GLU A 273 -5.65 -23.16 -26.76
CA GLU A 273 -5.50 -24.51 -26.19
C GLU A 273 -6.08 -24.56 -24.78
N ASP A 274 -7.18 -25.31 -24.67
CA ASP A 274 -7.76 -25.83 -23.44
C ASP A 274 -6.80 -26.85 -22.81
N LEU A 275 -6.56 -26.72 -21.50
CA LEU A 275 -5.88 -27.77 -20.72
C LEU A 275 -6.92 -28.65 -20.04
N GLU A 276 -7.02 -29.87 -20.56
CA GLU A 276 -7.80 -30.97 -20.00
C GLU A 276 -7.29 -31.39 -18.61
N VAL A 277 -8.27 -31.69 -17.76
CA VAL A 277 -8.12 -32.24 -16.42
C VAL A 277 -8.06 -33.76 -16.56
N GLU A 278 -6.92 -34.39 -16.26
CA GLU A 278 -6.87 -35.82 -16.02
C GLU A 278 -6.92 -36.11 -14.52
N SER A 279 -7.99 -36.81 -14.15
CA SER A 279 -8.23 -37.48 -12.87
C SER A 279 -7.83 -38.95 -13.00
N GLU A 280 -6.96 -39.43 -12.12
CA GLU A 280 -6.81 -40.86 -11.82
C GLU A 280 -7.03 -41.09 -10.31
N ASP A 281 -8.20 -41.63 -9.97
CA ASP A 281 -8.39 -42.54 -8.82
C ASP A 281 -7.91 -43.95 -9.27
N VAL A 282 -7.40 -44.88 -8.48
CA VAL A 282 -7.97 -45.71 -7.40
C VAL A 282 -6.75 -46.51 -6.83
N GLU A 283 -6.55 -46.77 -5.54
CA GLU A 283 -7.14 -47.90 -4.80
C GLU A 283 -7.11 -47.72 -3.27
N GLU A 284 -8.28 -47.95 -2.67
CA GLU A 284 -8.46 -48.35 -1.29
C GLU A 284 -7.95 -49.79 -1.09
N GLY A 285 -7.16 -50.00 -0.04
CA GLY A 285 -6.79 -51.30 0.48
C GLY A 285 -6.91 -51.30 1.99
N THR A 286 -7.96 -51.94 2.49
CA THR A 286 -8.28 -52.21 3.89
C THR A 286 -7.17 -53.01 4.59
N ASP A 287 -6.82 -52.67 5.83
CA ASP A 287 -6.84 -53.67 6.92
C ASP A 287 -6.72 -53.04 8.32
N THR A 288 -7.55 -53.53 9.23
CA THR A 288 -7.45 -53.46 10.70
C THR A 288 -8.12 -54.75 11.13
N PRO A 289 -7.53 -55.63 11.96
CA PRO A 289 -7.42 -55.33 13.40
C PRO A 289 -6.29 -56.05 14.17
N ALA A 290 -6.00 -55.59 15.39
CA ALA A 290 -5.82 -56.46 16.57
C ALA A 290 -5.59 -55.60 17.83
N ALA A 291 -6.38 -55.91 18.85
CA ALA A 291 -6.22 -55.50 20.23
C ALA A 291 -5.55 -56.64 21.01
N GLU A 292 -4.66 -56.33 21.95
CA GLU A 292 -4.33 -57.05 23.21
C GLU A 292 -3.76 -55.94 24.13
N GLU A 293 -4.41 -55.49 25.21
CA GLU A 293 -4.55 -56.12 26.55
C GLU A 293 -3.23 -56.75 27.04
N ASP A 294 -2.53 -56.09 27.97
CA ASP A 294 -1.92 -56.72 29.16
C ASP A 294 -1.52 -55.65 30.21
N ASP A 295 -2.38 -55.48 31.22
CA ASP A 295 -2.18 -55.83 32.63
C ASP A 295 -0.99 -55.30 33.46
N GLY A 296 -1.35 -54.86 34.68
CA GLY A 296 -0.54 -55.01 35.90
C GLY A 296 0.47 -53.88 36.16
N GLU A 297 0.60 -53.31 37.35
CA GLU A 297 0.29 -53.82 38.67
C GLU A 297 0.19 -52.66 39.67
N ALA A 298 -0.70 -52.86 40.64
CA ALA A 298 -0.90 -52.01 41.79
C ALA A 298 0.36 -51.93 42.67
N GLY A 299 0.48 -50.81 43.40
CA GLY A 299 1.47 -50.63 44.45
C GLY A 299 1.00 -49.57 45.43
N ASP A 300 -0.05 -49.90 46.19
CA ASP A 300 -0.34 -49.26 47.47
C ASP A 300 0.88 -49.40 48.40
N ALA A 301 1.33 -48.29 48.99
CA ALA A 301 1.90 -48.27 50.33
C ALA A 301 1.87 -46.84 50.87
N GLU A 302 0.78 -46.51 51.57
CA GLU A 302 0.86 -45.62 52.72
C GLU A 302 1.92 -46.14 53.69
N VAL A 303 2.87 -45.30 54.13
CA VAL A 303 3.23 -45.19 55.55
C VAL A 303 3.64 -43.75 55.85
N LYS A 304 2.93 -43.20 56.84
CA LYS A 304 3.12 -41.94 57.54
C LYS A 304 4.43 -41.92 58.34
N ASP A 305 4.94 -40.73 58.62
CA ASP A 305 5.27 -40.25 59.96
C ASP A 305 5.99 -38.91 59.79
N GLU A 306 5.31 -37.79 60.02
CA GLU A 306 5.11 -37.14 61.32
C GLU A 306 6.27 -36.23 61.74
N ASN A 307 5.88 -34.96 61.91
CA ASN A 307 6.31 -34.00 62.93
C ASN A 307 7.75 -33.49 62.94
N ASN A 308 7.89 -32.18 62.75
CA ASN A 308 8.05 -31.15 63.80
C ASN A 308 8.42 -29.83 63.05
N SER A 309 8.04 -28.59 63.38
CA SER A 309 7.66 -27.87 64.59
C SER A 309 7.18 -26.49 64.08
N GLU A 310 5.97 -26.02 64.39
CA GLU A 310 5.69 -24.96 65.39
C GLU A 310 6.62 -23.73 65.26
N ARG A 311 6.16 -22.49 65.06
CA ARG A 311 5.01 -21.76 65.62
C ARG A 311 4.55 -20.65 64.67
#